data_AF-A0A3M1YMJ6-F1
#
_entry.id   AF-A0A3M1YMJ6-F1
#
_cell.length_a   1.000
_cell.length_b   1.000
_cell.length_c   1.000
_cell.angle_alpha   90.00
_cell.angle_beta   90.00
_cell.angle_gamma   90.00
#
_symmetry.space_group_name_H-M   'P 1'
#
loop_
_entity.id
_entity.type
_entity.pdbx_description
1 polymer ?
#
loop_
_entity_poly.entity_id
_entity_poly.type
_entity_poly.pdbx_seq_one_letter_code
_entity_poly.pdbx_strand_id
1 'polypeptide(L)'
;MIYYTDTSSATQYQTELKITSDCNYFTRVIHDFSKGEVFSKINDYVAGETELYIQSMSSLAVYINIENYDTLKGEKAINKAQLFASPDVSDLTHYNINPRLFLFGVDDSGNRFILPDYESEGSEFFDGEYDENLNRYSINISRYLQKFMNQEIKNDTKLDFYLTSFDIASSAVLNSRRSVIKGTKNSSDNLKIIVSFSSFNE
;
A
#
# COMPACT_ATOMS: atom_id res chain seq x y z
N MET A 1 -26.12 -9.45 -28.47
CA MET A 1 -26.78 -10.38 -29.41
C MET A 1 -26.81 -9.71 -30.77
N ILE A 2 -26.21 -10.33 -31.79
CA ILE A 2 -26.15 -9.78 -33.15
C ILE A 2 -27.08 -10.62 -34.03
N TYR A 3 -27.93 -9.93 -34.76
CA TYR A 3 -28.83 -10.50 -35.76
C TYR A 3 -28.35 -10.08 -37.14
N TYR A 4 -28.16 -11.04 -38.05
CA TYR A 4 -27.94 -10.72 -39.45
C TYR A 4 -28.79 -11.63 -40.34
N THR A 5 -29.29 -11.06 -41.43
CA THR A 5 -30.11 -11.78 -42.41
C THR A 5 -29.34 -11.83 -43.71
N ASP A 6 -29.15 -13.03 -44.25
CA ASP A 6 -28.61 -13.17 -45.60
C ASP A 6 -29.71 -12.79 -46.60
N THR A 7 -29.47 -11.71 -47.34
CA THR A 7 -30.43 -11.15 -48.32
C THR A 7 -30.65 -12.04 -49.53
N SER A 8 -29.78 -13.03 -49.77
CA SER A 8 -29.91 -13.97 -50.90
C SER A 8 -30.77 -15.20 -50.58
N SER A 9 -30.85 -15.59 -49.31
CA SER A 9 -31.54 -16.80 -48.85
C SER A 9 -32.68 -16.52 -47.85
N ALA A 10 -32.92 -15.25 -47.49
CA ALA A 10 -33.88 -14.81 -46.47
C ALA A 10 -33.75 -15.52 -45.11
N THR A 11 -32.59 -16.12 -44.85
CA THR A 11 -32.32 -16.89 -43.63
C THR A 11 -31.76 -15.96 -42.56
N GLN A 12 -32.34 -16.04 -41.36
CA GLN A 12 -31.93 -15.24 -40.21
C GLN A 12 -30.96 -16.04 -39.35
N TYR A 13 -29.82 -15.42 -39.04
CA TYR A 13 -28.81 -15.97 -38.14
C TYR A 13 -28.72 -15.10 -36.88
N GLN A 14 -28.61 -15.77 -35.74
CA GLN A 14 -28.38 -15.12 -34.45
C GLN A 14 -27.05 -15.62 -33.89
N THR A 15 -26.23 -14.69 -33.40
CA THR A 15 -25.08 -15.02 -32.57
C THR A 15 -25.15 -14.26 -31.24
N GLU A 16 -24.80 -14.95 -30.17
CA GLU A 16 -24.71 -14.38 -28.83
C GLU A 16 -23.25 -14.08 -28.50
N LEU A 17 -22.95 -12.81 -28.26
CA LEU A 17 -21.70 -12.42 -27.62
C LEU A 17 -21.85 -12.67 -26.13
N LYS A 18 -21.45 -13.86 -25.67
CA LYS A 18 -21.46 -14.22 -24.25
C LYS A 18 -20.22 -13.63 -23.58
N ILE A 19 -20.43 -12.85 -22.52
CA ILE A 19 -19.34 -12.49 -21.62
C ILE A 19 -19.08 -13.71 -20.73
N THR A 20 -18.04 -14.47 -21.04
CA THR A 20 -17.57 -15.63 -20.28
C THR A 20 -16.22 -15.33 -19.64
N SER A 21 -15.73 -16.22 -18.78
CA SER A 21 -14.39 -16.14 -18.17
C SER A 21 -13.24 -16.10 -19.18
N ASP A 22 -13.50 -16.47 -20.43
CA ASP A 22 -12.51 -16.51 -21.52
C ASP A 22 -12.43 -15.18 -22.28
N CYS A 23 -13.27 -14.20 -21.91
CA CYS A 23 -13.21 -12.86 -22.47
C CYS A 23 -12.04 -12.08 -21.85
N ASN A 24 -11.28 -11.36 -22.68
CA ASN A 24 -10.32 -10.39 -22.16
C ASN A 24 -11.07 -9.21 -21.53
N TYR A 25 -10.78 -8.93 -20.27
CA TYR A 25 -11.32 -7.78 -19.56
C TYR A 25 -10.29 -6.65 -19.55
N PHE A 26 -10.76 -5.42 -19.72
CA PHE A 26 -9.96 -4.23 -19.41
C PHE A 26 -10.79 -3.33 -18.51
N THR A 27 -10.17 -2.81 -17.46
CA THR A 27 -10.80 -1.87 -16.54
C THR A 27 -10.06 -0.55 -16.66
N ARG A 28 -10.79 0.52 -16.94
CA ARG A 28 -10.26 1.89 -16.89
C ARG A 28 -10.87 2.60 -15.69
N VAL A 29 -10.00 3.12 -14.83
CA VAL A 29 -10.38 3.93 -13.68
C VAL A 29 -9.86 5.34 -13.90
N ILE A 30 -10.70 6.34 -13.62
CA ILE A 30 -10.34 7.75 -13.69
C ILE A 30 -10.69 8.34 -12.32
N HIS A 31 -9.71 9.01 -11.71
CA HIS A 31 -9.87 9.65 -10.42
C HIS A 31 -9.93 11.17 -10.61
N ASP A 32 -10.95 11.80 -10.03
CA ASP A 32 -11.05 13.26 -9.91
C ASP A 32 -11.09 13.62 -8.43
N PHE A 33 -9.98 14.16 -7.94
CA PHE A 33 -9.86 14.59 -6.55
C PHE A 33 -10.27 16.04 -6.34
N SER A 34 -10.53 16.83 -7.40
CA SER A 34 -10.69 18.28 -7.31
C SER A 34 -11.77 18.77 -6.34
N LYS A 35 -12.72 17.91 -6.00
CA LYS A 35 -13.83 18.18 -5.07
C LYS A 35 -13.73 17.46 -3.73
N GLY A 36 -12.71 16.62 -3.54
CA GLY A 36 -12.52 15.83 -2.33
C GLY A 36 -11.59 16.53 -1.33
N GLU A 37 -11.78 16.24 -0.04
CA GLU A 37 -10.95 16.76 1.06
C GLU A 37 -9.46 16.43 0.90
N VAL A 38 -9.15 15.32 0.21
CA VAL A 38 -7.77 14.90 -0.07
C VAL A 38 -7.03 15.89 -0.97
N PHE A 39 -7.71 16.67 -1.81
CA PHE A 39 -7.05 17.52 -2.81
C PHE A 39 -6.12 18.55 -2.18
N SER A 40 -6.55 19.19 -1.09
CA SER A 40 -5.73 20.15 -0.36
C SER A 40 -4.64 19.50 0.50
N LYS A 41 -4.63 18.16 0.59
CA LYS A 41 -3.68 17.37 1.39
C LYS A 41 -2.64 16.64 0.52
N ILE A 42 -2.80 16.64 -0.81
CA ILE A 42 -1.84 16.02 -1.73
C ILE A 42 -0.53 16.80 -1.69
N ASN A 43 0.59 16.07 -1.52
CA ASN A 43 1.94 16.63 -1.41
C ASN A 43 2.13 17.63 -0.25
N ASP A 44 1.33 17.53 0.82
CA ASP A 44 1.46 18.31 2.04
C ASP A 44 1.79 17.39 3.23
N TYR A 45 3.01 17.53 3.77
CA TYR A 45 3.47 16.75 4.92
C TYR A 45 2.74 17.11 6.21
N VAL A 46 2.35 18.37 6.41
CA VAL A 46 1.68 18.84 7.62
C VAL A 46 0.25 18.30 7.66
N ALA A 47 -0.42 18.26 6.50
CA ALA A 47 -1.73 17.64 6.38
C ALA A 47 -1.73 16.15 6.76
N GLY A 48 -0.62 15.45 6.53
CA GLY A 48 -0.43 14.04 6.89
C GLY A 48 -0.25 13.76 8.39
N GLU A 49 -0.12 14.78 9.23
CA GLU A 49 0.05 14.61 10.68
C GLU A 49 -1.23 14.08 11.35
N THR A 50 -2.41 14.43 10.83
CA THR A 50 -3.70 14.02 11.41
C THR A 50 -4.29 12.79 10.72
N GLU A 51 -4.32 12.81 9.39
CA GLU A 51 -5.04 11.85 8.55
C GLU A 51 -4.31 11.63 7.23
N LEU A 52 -4.34 10.39 6.77
CA LEU A 52 -3.67 9.94 5.56
C LEU A 52 -4.68 9.16 4.71
N TYR A 53 -4.68 9.38 3.40
CA TYR A 53 -5.68 8.78 2.52
C TYR A 53 -5.03 7.73 1.62
N ILE A 54 -5.57 6.52 1.66
CA ILE A 54 -5.18 5.42 0.78
C ILE A 54 -6.39 5.04 -0.07
N GLN A 55 -6.16 4.88 -1.37
CA GLN A 55 -7.18 4.40 -2.29
C GLN A 55 -6.61 3.34 -3.22
N SER A 56 -7.35 2.25 -3.28
CA SER A 56 -7.17 1.15 -4.21
C SER A 56 -7.18 1.56 -5.69
N MET A 57 -6.80 0.62 -6.56
CA MET A 57 -6.67 0.78 -8.01
C MET A 57 -5.58 1.78 -8.43
N SER A 58 -4.45 1.76 -7.70
CA SER A 58 -3.26 2.58 -7.98
C SER A 58 -3.53 4.09 -7.97
N SER A 59 -4.47 4.52 -7.13
CA SER A 59 -4.99 5.88 -7.09
C SER A 59 -4.22 6.78 -6.13
N LEU A 60 -4.33 6.49 -4.82
CA LEU A 60 -3.70 7.27 -3.75
C LEU A 60 -2.87 6.34 -2.87
N ALA A 61 -1.63 6.74 -2.66
CA ALA A 61 -0.69 6.10 -1.76
C ALA A 61 -0.10 7.14 -0.82
N VAL A 62 0.34 6.69 0.35
CA VAL A 62 1.01 7.53 1.34
C VAL A 62 2.51 7.40 1.14
N TYR A 63 3.19 8.53 0.99
CA TYR A 63 4.64 8.59 1.05
C TYR A 63 5.08 8.83 2.50
N ILE A 64 5.95 7.97 3.01
CA ILE A 64 6.48 8.04 4.37
C ILE A 64 7.98 8.29 4.25
N ASN A 65 8.44 9.42 4.77
CA ASN A 65 9.86 9.72 4.92
C ASN A 65 10.23 9.58 6.39
N ILE A 66 11.32 8.86 6.68
CA ILE A 66 11.85 8.75 8.03
C ILE A 66 13.08 9.61 8.15
N GLU A 67 12.93 10.70 8.90
CA GLU A 67 14.05 11.54 9.29
C GLU A 67 14.78 10.96 10.52
N ASN A 68 16.03 11.39 10.72
CA ASN A 68 16.82 11.07 11.91
C ASN A 68 17.05 9.57 12.16
N TYR A 69 17.02 8.74 11.11
CA TYR A 69 17.38 7.33 11.18
C TYR A 69 18.85 7.12 11.58
N ASP A 70 19.69 8.16 11.53
CA ASP A 70 21.07 8.15 12.03
C ASP A 70 21.17 7.69 13.50
N THR A 71 20.14 7.94 14.30
CA THR A 71 20.06 7.44 15.69
C THR A 71 20.08 5.91 15.79
N LEU A 72 19.71 5.22 14.71
CA LEU A 72 19.76 3.77 14.60
C LEU A 72 21.12 3.27 14.10
N LYS A 73 22.02 4.13 13.62
CA LYS A 73 23.38 3.74 13.17
C LYS A 73 24.24 3.26 14.35
N GLY A 74 25.26 2.47 14.02
CA GLY A 74 26.18 1.83 14.98
C GLY A 74 26.08 0.31 14.96
N GLU A 75 26.84 -0.36 15.82
CA GLU A 75 26.84 -1.83 15.96
C GLU A 75 25.58 -2.31 16.67
N LYS A 76 24.48 -2.34 15.92
CA LYS A 76 23.16 -2.77 16.39
C LYS A 76 22.64 -3.90 15.52
N ALA A 77 22.16 -4.97 16.18
CA ALA A 77 21.39 -6.01 15.53
C ALA A 77 19.89 -5.72 15.71
N ILE A 78 19.18 -5.53 14.60
CA ILE A 78 17.73 -5.37 14.56
C ILE A 78 17.09 -6.73 14.85
N ASN A 79 16.42 -6.84 16.00
CA ASN A 79 15.68 -8.05 16.37
C ASN A 79 14.28 -8.06 15.72
N LYS A 80 13.63 -6.88 15.70
CA LYS A 80 12.32 -6.70 15.08
C LYS A 80 12.12 -5.24 14.70
N ALA A 81 11.63 -4.97 13.50
CA ALA A 81 11.16 -3.66 13.09
C ALA A 81 9.81 -3.82 12.39
N GLN A 82 8.80 -3.08 12.85
CA GLN A 82 7.46 -3.10 12.27
C GLN A 82 6.90 -1.70 12.09
N LEU A 83 6.32 -1.43 10.92
CA LEU A 83 5.44 -0.30 10.69
C LEU A 83 4.05 -0.65 11.19
N PHE A 84 3.49 0.22 12.01
CA PHE A 84 2.11 0.13 12.47
C PHE A 84 1.30 1.29 11.92
N ALA A 85 0.16 0.97 11.32
CA ALA A 85 -0.82 1.91 10.82
C ALA A 85 -2.20 1.53 11.36
N SER A 86 -3.02 2.51 11.70
CA SER A 86 -4.35 2.25 12.26
C SER A 86 -5.38 3.01 11.42
N PRO A 87 -6.44 2.36 10.91
CA PRO A 87 -7.46 3.06 10.16
C PRO A 87 -8.26 3.98 11.08
N ASP A 88 -8.79 5.05 10.51
CA ASP A 88 -9.86 5.80 11.13
C ASP A 88 -11.18 5.09 10.86
N VAL A 89 -11.91 4.77 11.93
CA VAL A 89 -13.16 4.02 11.91
C VAL A 89 -14.37 4.90 12.23
N SER A 90 -14.18 6.22 12.31
CA SER A 90 -15.25 7.19 12.58
C SER A 90 -16.29 7.28 11.46
N ASP A 91 -15.90 7.02 10.21
CA ASP A 91 -16.79 7.02 9.04
C ASP A 91 -16.54 5.82 8.12
N LEU A 92 -17.01 4.64 8.55
CA LEU A 92 -16.98 3.42 7.75
C LEU A 92 -17.98 3.42 6.58
N THR A 93 -18.86 4.42 6.50
CA THR A 93 -19.85 4.51 5.40
C THR A 93 -19.22 5.01 4.12
N HIS A 94 -18.26 5.95 4.23
CA HIS A 94 -17.50 6.46 3.09
C HIS A 94 -16.08 5.89 3.00
N TYR A 95 -15.49 5.53 4.15
CA TYR A 95 -14.11 5.07 4.24
C TYR A 95 -14.03 3.65 4.79
N ASN A 96 -14.16 2.67 3.89
CA ASN A 96 -14.01 1.27 4.27
C ASN A 96 -12.56 0.91 4.57
N ILE A 97 -12.38 0.02 5.54
CA ILE A 97 -11.07 -0.52 5.90
C ILE A 97 -10.56 -1.40 4.76
N ASN A 98 -9.32 -1.16 4.32
CA ASN A 98 -8.67 -2.02 3.35
C ASN A 98 -8.30 -3.35 4.02
N PRO A 99 -8.54 -4.51 3.38
CA PRO A 99 -8.24 -5.79 4.02
C PRO A 99 -6.74 -5.98 4.26
N ARG A 100 -5.92 -5.36 3.42
CA ARG A 100 -4.47 -5.42 3.49
C ARG A 100 -3.84 -4.12 2.99
N LEU A 101 -2.75 -3.72 3.64
CA LEU A 101 -1.84 -2.69 3.16
C LEU A 101 -0.49 -3.32 2.80
N PHE A 102 0.22 -2.67 1.89
CA PHE A 102 1.54 -3.07 1.43
C PHE A 102 2.49 -1.88 1.48
N LEU A 103 3.74 -2.16 1.85
CA LEU A 103 4.79 -1.16 1.96
C LEU A 103 5.87 -1.43 0.91
N PHE A 104 6.08 -0.47 0.01
CA PHE A 104 7.20 -0.47 -0.92
C PHE A 104 8.33 0.39 -0.35
N GLY A 105 9.58 -0.02 -0.58
CA GLY A 105 10.73 0.86 -0.43
C GLY A 105 10.84 1.81 -1.61
N VAL A 106 11.55 2.92 -1.43
CA VAL A 106 11.79 3.93 -2.46
C VAL A 106 13.28 4.14 -2.64
N ASP A 107 13.78 3.97 -3.87
CA ASP A 107 15.19 4.22 -4.17
C ASP A 107 15.49 5.73 -4.31
N ASP A 108 16.78 6.10 -4.39
CA ASP A 108 17.19 7.49 -4.57
C ASP A 108 16.65 8.14 -5.87
N SER A 109 16.19 7.34 -6.84
CA SER A 109 15.58 7.80 -8.09
C SER A 109 14.05 7.95 -8.00
N GLY A 110 13.45 7.62 -6.85
CA GLY A 110 12.02 7.68 -6.60
C GLY A 110 11.24 6.44 -7.08
N ASN A 111 11.92 5.39 -7.53
CA ASN A 111 11.26 4.16 -7.95
C ASN A 111 10.88 3.30 -6.75
N ARG A 112 9.72 2.64 -6.86
CA ARG A 112 9.22 1.71 -5.85
C ARG A 112 9.84 0.33 -6.05
N PHE A 113 10.29 -0.31 -4.97
CA PHE A 113 10.74 -1.69 -4.98
C PHE A 113 10.11 -2.50 -3.84
N ILE A 114 10.02 -3.81 -4.03
CA ILE A 114 9.50 -4.73 -3.03
C ILE A 114 10.55 -4.93 -1.94
N LEU A 115 10.16 -4.82 -0.68
CA LEU A 115 11.07 -4.97 0.44
C LEU A 115 11.58 -6.43 0.54
N PRO A 116 12.85 -6.65 0.93
CA PRO A 116 13.43 -7.99 1.05
C PRO A 116 12.71 -8.87 2.07
N ASP A 117 12.02 -8.27 3.04
CA ASP A 117 11.14 -8.97 3.99
C ASP A 117 10.04 -9.76 3.26
N TYR A 118 9.44 -9.20 2.21
CA TYR A 118 8.49 -9.91 1.38
C TYR A 118 9.19 -10.88 0.40
N GLU A 119 10.23 -10.43 -0.31
CA GLU A 119 10.86 -11.25 -1.36
C GLU A 119 11.47 -12.55 -0.84
N SER A 120 11.99 -12.53 0.39
CA SER A 120 12.70 -13.67 0.95
C SER A 120 11.82 -14.61 1.78
N GLU A 121 10.87 -14.06 2.54
CA GLU A 121 10.08 -14.81 3.54
C GLU A 121 8.59 -14.93 3.15
N GLY A 122 8.14 -14.17 2.14
CA GLY A 122 6.77 -14.19 1.64
C GLY A 122 5.78 -13.37 2.46
N SER A 123 4.50 -13.52 2.10
CA SER A 123 3.42 -12.68 2.63
C SER A 123 3.13 -12.85 4.11
N GLU A 124 3.29 -14.05 4.66
CA GLU A 124 2.99 -14.32 6.07
C GLU A 124 3.98 -13.60 7.00
N PHE A 125 5.25 -13.55 6.64
CA PHE A 125 6.26 -12.85 7.42
C PHE A 125 6.17 -11.33 7.27
N PHE A 126 5.91 -10.86 6.05
CA PHE A 126 5.75 -9.43 5.75
C PHE A 126 4.51 -8.84 6.42
N ASP A 127 3.43 -9.63 6.49
CA ASP A 127 2.12 -9.27 7.02
C ASP A 127 1.54 -8.01 6.31
N GLY A 128 0.75 -7.21 6.99
CA GLY A 128 0.01 -6.07 6.46
C GLY A 128 -1.48 -6.33 6.35
N GLU A 129 -1.97 -7.47 6.82
CA GLU A 129 -3.41 -7.73 6.96
C GLU A 129 -3.99 -6.88 8.10
N TYR A 130 -5.26 -6.51 7.95
CA TYR A 130 -5.96 -5.78 8.99
C TYR A 130 -6.32 -6.72 10.15
N ASP A 131 -5.84 -6.41 11.36
CA ASP A 131 -6.26 -7.09 12.58
C ASP A 131 -7.48 -6.36 13.17
N GLU A 132 -8.65 -6.99 13.10
CA GLU A 132 -9.91 -6.44 13.62
C GLU A 132 -9.92 -6.30 15.15
N ASN A 133 -9.19 -7.15 15.88
CA ASN A 133 -9.14 -7.11 17.34
C ASN A 133 -8.28 -5.95 17.85
N LEU A 134 -7.18 -5.68 17.15
CA LEU A 134 -6.24 -4.60 17.48
C LEU A 134 -6.57 -3.29 16.75
N ASN A 135 -7.47 -3.32 15.77
CA ASN A 135 -7.80 -2.22 14.88
C ASN A 135 -6.54 -1.60 14.25
N ARG A 136 -5.67 -2.46 13.68
CA ARG A 136 -4.39 -2.01 13.11
C ARG A 136 -3.85 -2.93 12.02
N TYR A 137 -2.94 -2.39 11.24
CA TYR A 137 -2.02 -3.10 10.36
C TYR A 137 -0.64 -3.18 11.01
N SER A 138 0.04 -4.29 10.77
CA SER A 138 1.43 -4.50 11.17
C SER A 138 2.22 -4.98 9.97
N ILE A 139 3.27 -4.27 9.56
CA ILE A 139 4.10 -4.65 8.41
C ILE A 139 5.53 -4.84 8.90
N ASN A 140 6.10 -6.00 8.63
CA ASN A 140 7.47 -6.34 9.03
C ASN A 140 8.50 -5.79 8.03
N ILE A 141 9.50 -5.11 8.56
CA ILE A 141 10.58 -4.47 7.80
C ILE A 141 11.96 -4.73 8.44
N SER A 142 12.06 -5.76 9.28
CA SER A 142 13.26 -6.05 10.06
C SER A 142 14.49 -6.25 9.19
N ARG A 143 14.33 -7.00 8.08
CA ARG A 143 15.42 -7.32 7.17
C ARG A 143 15.81 -6.12 6.34
N TYR A 144 14.84 -5.38 5.82
CA TYR A 144 15.10 -4.15 5.09
C TYR A 144 15.87 -3.16 5.97
N LEU A 145 15.39 -2.92 7.19
CA LEU A 145 16.05 -1.98 8.09
C LEU A 145 17.47 -2.44 8.42
N GLN A 146 17.71 -3.72 8.74
CA GLN A 146 19.06 -4.23 8.97
C GLN A 146 19.99 -4.02 7.77
N LYS A 147 19.54 -4.35 6.55
CA LYS A 147 20.33 -4.16 5.33
C LYS A 147 20.63 -2.69 5.06
N PHE A 148 19.64 -1.82 5.28
CA PHE A 148 19.81 -0.38 5.17
C PHE A 148 20.86 0.13 6.14
N MET A 149 20.81 -0.30 7.42
CA MET A 149 21.81 0.08 8.43
C MET A 149 23.22 -0.42 8.09
N ASN A 150 23.33 -1.62 7.52
CA ASN A 150 24.61 -2.20 7.08
C ASN A 150 25.12 -1.62 5.76
N GLN A 151 24.40 -0.68 5.13
CA GLN A 151 24.73 -0.13 3.81
C GLN A 151 24.79 -1.20 2.71
N GLU A 152 24.00 -2.26 2.85
CA GLU A 152 23.92 -3.36 1.87
C GLU A 152 22.94 -3.06 0.74
N ILE A 153 22.16 -1.98 0.86
CA ILE A 153 21.19 -1.55 -0.16
C ILE A 153 21.86 -0.48 -1.02
N LYS A 154 22.14 -0.84 -2.28
CA LYS A 154 22.80 0.07 -3.23
C LYS A 154 21.86 1.21 -3.61
N ASN A 155 22.39 2.44 -3.61
CA ASN A 155 21.67 3.65 -4.05
C ASN A 155 20.39 3.94 -3.25
N ASP A 156 20.42 3.59 -1.96
CA ASP A 156 19.35 3.91 -1.02
C ASP A 156 19.97 4.69 0.14
N THR A 157 19.93 6.03 0.03
CA THR A 157 20.46 6.94 1.05
C THR A 157 19.36 7.50 1.95
N LYS A 158 18.10 7.14 1.71
CA LYS A 158 16.94 7.70 2.41
C LYS A 158 15.99 6.59 2.81
N LEU A 159 15.58 6.61 4.07
CA LEU A 159 14.62 5.63 4.55
C LEU A 159 13.19 6.07 4.21
N ASP A 160 12.81 5.81 2.96
CA ASP A 160 11.56 6.24 2.35
C ASP A 160 10.67 5.07 1.93
N PHE A 161 9.36 5.24 2.09
CA PHE A 161 8.38 4.20 1.76
C PHE A 161 7.15 4.73 1.05
N TYR A 162 6.50 3.86 0.28
CA TYR A 162 5.11 4.04 -0.17
C TYR A 162 4.21 3.00 0.49
N LEU A 163 3.25 3.47 1.29
CA LEU A 163 2.18 2.65 1.86
C LEU A 163 0.94 2.73 0.97
N THR A 164 0.44 1.58 0.53
CA THR A 164 -0.70 1.50 -0.40
C THR A 164 -1.59 0.31 -0.07
N SER A 165 -2.83 0.33 -0.55
CA SER A 165 -3.67 -0.86 -0.63
C SER A 165 -3.25 -1.68 -1.85
N PHE A 166 -2.55 -2.77 -1.63
CA PHE A 166 -2.12 -3.69 -2.67
C PHE A 166 -2.15 -5.11 -2.13
N ASP A 167 -2.66 -6.03 -2.94
CA ASP A 167 -2.56 -7.45 -2.67
C ASP A 167 -1.77 -8.11 -3.81
N ILE A 168 -0.55 -8.51 -3.48
CA ILE A 168 0.38 -9.12 -4.41
C ILE A 168 -0.01 -10.54 -4.78
N ALA A 169 -0.73 -11.26 -3.90
CA ALA A 169 -1.17 -12.64 -4.15
C ALA A 169 -2.18 -12.71 -5.30
N SER A 170 -3.02 -11.67 -5.42
CA SER A 170 -3.95 -11.52 -6.54
C SER A 170 -3.37 -10.71 -7.70
N SER A 171 -2.15 -10.15 -7.57
CA SER A 171 -1.54 -9.20 -8.52
C SER A 171 -2.52 -8.12 -8.97
N ALA A 172 -3.45 -7.76 -8.08
CA ALA A 172 -4.61 -6.97 -8.42
C ALA A 172 -5.00 -6.12 -7.22
N VAL A 173 -5.54 -4.95 -7.51
CA VAL A 173 -6.32 -4.25 -6.50
C VAL A 173 -7.76 -4.69 -6.64
N LEU A 174 -8.18 -5.59 -5.75
CA LEU A 174 -9.46 -6.31 -5.84
C LEU A 174 -10.69 -5.47 -5.48
N ASN A 175 -10.52 -4.20 -5.12
CA ASN A 175 -11.60 -3.35 -4.65
C ASN A 175 -11.36 -1.89 -5.02
N SER A 176 -12.36 -1.04 -4.80
CA SER A 176 -12.27 0.41 -4.96
C SER A 176 -12.32 1.14 -3.61
N ARG A 177 -11.91 0.46 -2.52
CA ARG A 177 -12.00 1.00 -1.17
C ARG A 177 -11.11 2.23 -1.01
N ARG A 178 -11.63 3.17 -0.22
CA ARG A 178 -10.92 4.33 0.27
C ARG A 178 -10.82 4.15 1.77
N SER A 179 -9.63 4.25 2.31
CA SER A 179 -9.40 4.16 3.75
C SER A 179 -8.66 5.41 4.21
N VAL A 180 -9.11 5.95 5.34
CA VAL A 180 -8.35 6.95 6.08
C VAL A 180 -7.50 6.22 7.10
N ILE A 181 -6.22 6.55 7.15
CA ILE A 181 -5.25 6.06 8.12
C ILE A 181 -4.92 7.22 9.06
N LYS A 182 -4.80 6.93 10.35
CA LYS A 182 -4.39 7.92 11.35
C LYS A 182 -2.96 8.38 11.09
N GLY A 183 -2.77 9.70 11.07
CA GLY A 183 -1.48 10.33 10.79
C GLY A 183 -0.43 10.13 11.89
N THR A 184 0.74 10.73 11.70
CA THR A 184 1.90 10.57 12.60
C THR A 184 1.72 11.24 13.97
N LYS A 185 0.80 12.20 14.10
CA LYS A 185 0.49 12.94 15.34
C LYS A 185 -0.98 12.85 15.75
N ASN A 186 -1.73 11.87 15.24
CA ASN A 186 -3.11 11.66 15.65
C ASN A 186 -3.19 11.31 17.14
N SER A 187 -4.18 11.85 17.85
CA SER A 187 -4.28 11.80 19.32
C SER A 187 -4.68 10.44 19.88
N SER A 188 -5.29 9.58 19.06
CA SER A 188 -5.82 8.27 19.50
C SER A 188 -4.83 7.13 19.29
N ASP A 189 -4.19 7.10 18.13
CA ASP A 189 -3.06 6.25 17.78
C ASP A 189 -2.39 6.87 16.55
N ASN A 190 -1.14 6.53 16.29
CA ASN A 190 -0.34 7.18 15.27
C ASN A 190 0.41 6.19 14.38
N LEU A 191 0.59 6.59 13.11
CA LEU A 191 1.52 5.91 12.20
C LEU A 191 2.93 5.96 12.79
N LYS A 192 3.52 4.79 13.03
CA LYS A 192 4.85 4.68 13.68
C LYS A 192 5.59 3.43 13.27
N ILE A 193 6.91 3.50 13.39
CA ILE A 193 7.78 2.33 13.33
C ILE A 193 8.30 2.05 14.73
N ILE A 194 8.18 0.78 15.14
CA ILE A 194 8.75 0.29 16.39
C ILE A 194 9.90 -0.63 16.04
N VAL A 195 11.07 -0.32 16.57
CA VAL A 195 12.31 -1.06 16.35
C VAL A 195 12.82 -1.58 17.70
N SER A 196 13.03 -2.88 17.78
CA SER A 196 13.71 -3.56 18.88
C SER A 196 15.08 -4.01 18.38
N PHE A 197 16.14 -3.64 19.08
CA PHE A 197 17.51 -3.96 18.69
C PHE A 197 18.37 -4.30 19.91
N SER A 198 19.43 -5.05 19.65
CA SER A 198 20.51 -5.30 20.61
C SER A 198 21.70 -4.42 20.23
N SER A 199 22.29 -3.73 21.20
CA SER A 199 23.51 -2.94 20.98
C SER A 199 24.71 -3.73 21.46
N PHE A 200 25.78 -3.73 20.68
CA PHE A 200 27.08 -4.24 21.09
C PHE A 200 27.93 -3.02 21.43
N ASN A 201 28.30 -2.90 22.71
CA ASN A 201 29.28 -1.91 23.14
C ASN A 201 30.63 -2.62 23.11
N GLU A 202 31.59 -2.10 22.34
CA GLU A 202 33.01 -2.33 22.60
C GLU A 202 33.49 -1.48 23.79
#